data_AF-A0A2G6TV53-F1
#
_entry.id   AF-A0A2G6TV53-F1
#
_cell.length_a   1.000
_cell.length_b   1.000
_cell.length_c   1.000
_cell.angle_alpha   90.00
_cell.angle_beta   90.00
_cell.angle_gamma   90.00
#
_symmetry.space_group_name_H-M   'P 1'
#
loop_
_entity.id
_entity.type
_entity.pdbx_description
1 polymer ?
#
loop_
_entity_poly.entity_id
_entity_poly.type
_entity_poly.pdbx_seq_one_letter_code
_entity_poly.pdbx_strand_id
1 'polypeptide(L)'
;METTLGVVGDNRLRFYQDLHFEYDVHGNVTKRTRGNQKAGTQEVLDLTWNADHQLIESNTTRHGVTQATRYAYDPLGRRVSKSDAFGSTHYLWDGDLMMHSQRGTRQALYIYEPGSFVPLATIQGAGEEHSTYWYQCNQIGAPLDHRRTGPRGLGRTTAYS
;
A
#
# COMPACT_ATOMS: atom_id res chain seq x y z
N MET A 1 33.96 -0.70 12.46
CA MET A 1 32.80 0.19 12.21
C MET A 1 31.75 -0.16 13.24
N GLU A 2 31.64 0.65 14.29
CA GLU A 2 30.63 0.45 15.34
C GLU A 2 29.25 0.82 14.80
N THR A 3 28.29 -0.09 14.95
CA THR A 3 26.88 0.17 14.68
C THR A 3 26.31 0.94 15.86
N THR A 4 26.22 2.26 15.75
CA THR A 4 25.63 3.10 16.79
C THR A 4 24.14 2.79 16.89
N LEU A 5 23.74 2.11 17.97
CA LEU A 5 22.35 1.88 18.33
C LEU A 5 21.72 3.24 18.63
N GLY A 6 20.82 3.70 17.75
CA GLY A 6 20.13 4.98 17.88
C GLY A 6 19.35 5.04 19.19
N VAL A 7 19.49 6.15 19.92
CA VAL A 7 18.80 6.41 21.19
C VAL A 7 17.29 6.33 20.97
N VAL A 8 16.67 5.31 21.55
CA VAL A 8 15.21 5.15 21.65
C VAL A 8 14.74 6.07 22.78
N GLY A 9 14.56 7.36 22.48
CA GLY A 9 13.78 8.23 23.33
C GLY A 9 12.29 7.99 23.05
N ASP A 10 11.51 7.70 24.08
CA ASP A 10 10.03 7.67 24.02
C ASP A 10 9.42 6.57 23.12
N ASN A 11 10.13 5.44 22.95
CA ASN A 11 9.75 4.35 22.04
C ASN A 11 9.59 4.79 20.56
N ARG A 12 10.24 5.89 20.16
CA ARG A 12 10.23 6.43 18.79
C ARG A 12 11.58 6.19 18.12
N LEU A 13 11.56 5.53 16.96
CA LEU A 13 12.76 5.24 16.17
C LEU A 13 13.19 6.48 15.37
N ARG A 14 14.14 7.26 15.89
CA ARG A 14 14.63 8.47 15.18
C ARG A 14 15.62 8.16 14.06
N PHE A 15 16.34 7.05 14.17
CA PHE A 15 17.38 6.65 13.23
C PHE A 15 17.47 5.13 13.12
N TYR A 16 17.55 4.62 11.90
CA TYR A 16 17.85 3.23 11.61
C TYR A 16 18.60 3.11 10.28
N GLN A 17 19.88 2.75 10.33
CA GLN A 17 20.76 2.74 9.15
C GLN A 17 20.72 4.11 8.45
N ASP A 18 20.45 4.19 7.15
CA ASP A 18 20.36 5.47 6.44
C ASP A 18 19.00 6.17 6.56
N LEU A 19 18.08 5.65 7.39
CA LEU A 19 16.74 6.21 7.58
C LEU A 19 16.69 7.12 8.81
N HIS A 20 16.19 8.32 8.61
CA HIS A 20 15.89 9.29 9.65
C HIS A 20 14.39 9.59 9.65
N PHE A 21 13.81 9.71 10.84
CA PHE A 21 12.38 9.95 11.02
C PHE A 21 12.13 11.17 11.89
N GLU A 22 11.20 12.01 11.47
CA GLU A 22 10.65 13.11 12.24
C GLU A 22 9.18 12.82 12.54
N TYR A 23 8.73 13.27 13.72
CA TYR A 23 7.41 12.94 14.25
C TYR A 23 6.71 14.20 14.75
N ASP A 24 5.38 14.23 14.69
CA ASP A 24 4.58 15.23 15.40
C ASP A 24 4.48 14.91 16.91
N VAL A 25 3.79 15.77 17.66
CA VAL A 25 3.57 15.60 19.10
C VAL A 25 2.80 14.31 19.43
N HIS A 26 1.93 13.87 18.52
CA HIS A 26 1.12 12.66 18.67
C HIS A 26 1.84 11.38 18.26
N GLY A 27 3.05 11.49 17.70
CA GLY A 27 3.87 10.36 17.30
C GLY A 27 3.59 9.86 15.88
N ASN A 28 2.85 10.61 15.07
CA ASN A 28 2.77 10.34 13.64
C ASN A 28 4.09 10.73 12.97
N VAL A 29 4.58 9.91 12.03
CA VAL A 29 5.73 10.28 11.20
C VAL A 29 5.33 11.42 10.28
N THR A 30 5.99 12.57 10.36
CA THR A 30 5.77 13.72 9.46
C THR A 30 6.80 13.76 8.34
N LYS A 31 7.99 13.20 8.56
CA LYS A 31 9.02 13.14 7.54
C LYS A 31 9.89 11.91 7.70
N ARG A 32 10.27 11.30 6.57
CA ARG A 32 11.25 10.23 6.50
C ARG A 32 12.30 10.58 5.45
N THR A 33 13.55 10.61 5.87
CA THR A 33 14.69 10.84 4.99
C THR A 33 15.48 9.54 4.86
N ARG A 34 15.74 9.10 3.62
CA ARG A 34 16.64 7.99 3.33
C ARG A 34 17.89 8.51 2.61
N GLY A 35 19.04 8.42 3.26
CA GLY A 35 20.32 8.62 2.59
C GLY A 35 20.64 7.45 1.67
N ASN A 36 21.21 7.71 0.49
CA ASN A 36 21.89 6.70 -0.31
C ASN A 36 23.38 7.07 -0.38
N GLN A 37 24.15 6.55 0.58
CA GLN A 37 25.57 6.86 0.72
C GLN A 37 26.38 6.51 -0.55
N LYS A 38 25.97 5.48 -1.31
CA LYS A 38 26.67 5.05 -2.53
C LYS A 38 26.43 5.98 -3.73
N ALA A 39 25.30 6.68 -3.77
CA ALA A 39 24.91 7.51 -4.91
C ALA A 39 24.94 9.02 -4.60
N GLY A 40 25.26 9.43 -3.37
CA GLY A 40 25.21 10.84 -2.96
C GLY A 40 23.82 11.47 -3.09
N THR A 41 22.77 10.65 -3.06
CA THR A 41 21.38 11.10 -3.25
C THR A 41 20.53 10.79 -2.04
N GLN A 42 19.48 11.59 -1.87
CA GLN A 42 18.54 11.49 -0.76
C GLN A 42 17.13 11.29 -1.33
N GLU A 43 16.36 10.41 -0.68
CA GLU A 43 14.91 10.35 -0.83
C GLU A 43 14.30 11.00 0.41
N VAL A 44 13.37 11.94 0.21
CA VAL A 44 12.60 12.59 1.27
C VAL A 44 11.13 12.26 1.08
N LEU A 45 10.48 11.79 2.14
CA LEU A 45 9.04 11.56 2.19
C LEU A 45 8.46 12.49 3.25
N ASP A 46 7.66 13.47 2.84
CA ASP A 46 6.88 14.33 3.73
C ASP A 46 5.44 13.82 3.82
N LEU A 47 4.88 13.77 5.02
CA LEU A 47 3.57 13.19 5.34
C LEU A 47 2.69 14.21 6.08
N THR A 48 1.50 14.44 5.55
CA THR A 48 0.52 15.37 6.13
C THR A 48 -0.66 14.60 6.70
N TRP A 49 -1.00 14.88 7.95
CA TRP A 49 -2.07 14.22 8.70
C TRP A 49 -3.19 15.20 9.02
N ASN A 50 -4.44 14.74 9.05
CA ASN A 50 -5.56 15.52 9.56
C ASN A 50 -5.72 15.36 11.08
N ALA A 51 -6.72 16.05 11.66
CA ALA A 51 -7.01 16.01 13.11
C ALA A 51 -7.43 14.61 13.61
N ASP A 52 -7.95 13.76 12.73
CA ASP A 52 -8.33 12.37 13.04
C ASP A 52 -7.16 11.39 12.90
N HIS A 53 -5.91 11.88 12.81
CA HIS A 53 -4.70 11.08 12.60
C HIS A 53 -4.73 10.24 11.31
N GLN A 54 -5.38 10.74 10.27
CA GLN A 54 -5.42 10.10 8.95
C GLN A 54 -4.42 10.78 8.02
N LEU A 55 -3.62 9.97 7.31
CA LEU A 55 -2.67 10.47 6.30
C LEU A 55 -3.45 11.00 5.10
N ILE A 56 -3.45 12.31 4.87
CA ILE A 56 -4.18 12.96 3.79
C ILE A 56 -3.30 13.32 2.59
N GLU A 57 -1.98 13.44 2.78
CA GLU A 57 -1.04 13.68 1.69
C GLU A 57 0.33 13.06 1.97
N SER A 58 0.97 12.51 0.95
CA SER A 58 2.36 12.06 0.97
C SER A 58 3.11 12.65 -0.23
N ASN A 59 4.24 13.29 0.03
CA ASN A 59 5.10 13.88 -1.00
C ASN A 59 6.45 13.18 -0.98
N THR A 60 6.79 12.44 -2.04
CA THR A 60 8.09 11.76 -2.18
C THR A 60 8.98 12.53 -3.13
N THR A 61 10.08 13.09 -2.62
CA THR A 61 11.11 13.77 -3.40
C THR A 61 12.31 12.86 -3.60
N ARG A 62 12.64 12.58 -4.87
CA ARG A 62 13.82 11.80 -5.25
C ARG A 62 14.48 12.41 -6.48
N HIS A 63 15.79 12.59 -6.45
CA HIS A 63 16.55 13.22 -7.55
C HIS A 63 15.99 14.59 -7.99
N GLY A 64 15.51 15.40 -7.02
CA GLY A 64 14.91 16.71 -7.29
C GLY A 64 13.48 16.68 -7.84
N VAL A 65 12.88 15.51 -8.03
CA VAL A 65 11.50 15.36 -8.51
C VAL A 65 10.60 14.94 -7.36
N THR A 66 9.51 15.69 -7.15
CA THR A 66 8.50 15.41 -6.12
C THR A 66 7.26 14.77 -6.72
N GLN A 67 6.82 13.65 -6.13
CA GLN A 67 5.57 12.97 -6.45
C GLN A 67 4.61 13.10 -5.27
N ALA A 68 3.49 13.78 -5.49
CA ALA A 68 2.43 13.94 -4.50
C ALA A 68 1.37 12.86 -4.66
N THR A 69 0.85 12.37 -3.53
CA THR A 69 -0.35 11.56 -3.48
C THR A 69 -1.27 12.05 -2.37
N ARG A 70 -2.55 12.21 -2.67
CA ARG A 70 -3.60 12.57 -1.71
C ARG A 70 -4.51 11.39 -1.42
N TYR A 71 -5.09 11.37 -0.23
CA TYR A 71 -5.96 10.31 0.25
C TYR A 71 -7.25 10.91 0.82
N ALA A 72 -8.37 10.22 0.60
CA ALA A 72 -9.65 10.56 1.23
C ALA A 72 -10.20 9.36 2.00
N TYR A 73 -10.96 9.65 3.05
CA TYR A 73 -11.52 8.68 3.98
C TYR A 73 -13.01 8.91 4.17
N ASP A 74 -13.74 7.85 4.50
CA ASP A 74 -15.13 7.95 4.98
C ASP A 74 -15.17 8.23 6.50
N PRO A 75 -16.36 8.49 7.09
CA PRO A 75 -16.49 8.75 8.52
C PRO A 75 -16.09 7.59 9.44
N LEU A 76 -16.01 6.35 8.92
CA LEU A 76 -15.50 5.20 9.67
C LEU A 76 -13.96 5.10 9.61
N GLY A 77 -13.31 6.01 8.90
CA GLY A 77 -11.85 6.09 8.76
C GLY A 77 -11.28 5.16 7.70
N ARG A 78 -12.12 4.57 6.84
CA ARG A 78 -11.64 3.72 5.75
C ARG A 78 -11.29 4.58 4.55
N ARG A 79 -10.19 4.25 3.87
CA ARG A 79 -9.76 5.00 2.68
C ARG A 79 -10.73 4.76 1.53
N VAL A 80 -11.32 5.82 0.99
CA VAL A 80 -12.24 5.78 -0.16
C VAL A 80 -11.58 6.20 -1.46
N SER A 81 -10.46 6.93 -1.41
CA SER A 81 -9.67 7.19 -2.61
C SER A 81 -8.20 7.48 -2.33
N LYS A 82 -7.39 7.30 -3.38
CA LYS A 82 -5.99 7.75 -3.48
C LYS A 82 -5.79 8.40 -4.85
N SER A 83 -5.21 9.58 -4.90
CA SER A 83 -4.99 10.34 -6.14
C SER A 83 -3.55 10.79 -6.26
N ASP A 84 -2.93 10.48 -7.40
CA ASP A 84 -1.59 10.93 -7.78
C ASP A 84 -1.64 11.68 -9.13
N ALA A 85 -0.49 12.14 -9.62
CA ALA A 85 -0.41 12.87 -10.89
C ALA A 85 -0.88 12.06 -12.11
N PHE A 86 -0.97 10.74 -11.99
CA PHE A 86 -1.38 9.80 -13.04
C PHE A 86 -2.81 9.29 -12.83
N GLY A 87 -3.57 9.86 -11.91
CA GLY A 87 -5.00 9.58 -11.70
C GLY A 87 -5.37 9.07 -10.32
N SER A 88 -6.62 8.64 -10.20
CA SER A 88 -7.25 8.27 -8.93
C SER A 88 -7.63 6.80 -8.87
N THR A 89 -7.43 6.20 -7.71
CA THR A 89 -8.00 4.90 -7.34
C THR A 89 -9.13 5.14 -6.35
N HIS A 90 -10.31 4.58 -6.59
CA HIS A 90 -11.45 4.62 -5.67
C HIS A 90 -11.68 3.24 -5.07
N TYR A 91 -12.18 3.21 -3.83
CA TYR A 91 -12.42 1.99 -3.08
C TYR A 91 -13.87 1.94 -2.60
N LEU A 92 -14.48 0.76 -2.66
CA LEU A 92 -15.79 0.48 -2.07
C LEU A 92 -15.64 -0.58 -0.98
N TRP A 93 -16.43 -0.43 0.06
CA TRP A 93 -16.37 -1.23 1.29
C TRP A 93 -17.74 -1.81 1.60
N ASP A 94 -17.77 -3.07 2.04
CA ASP A 94 -18.91 -3.73 2.66
C ASP A 94 -18.54 -4.05 4.12
N GLY A 95 -19.10 -3.29 5.07
CA GLY A 95 -18.57 -3.26 6.44
C GLY A 95 -17.05 -3.05 6.43
N ASP A 96 -16.29 -3.85 7.16
CA ASP A 96 -14.83 -3.70 7.21
C ASP A 96 -14.09 -4.37 6.03
N LEU A 97 -14.81 -4.95 5.07
CA LEU A 97 -14.24 -5.63 3.92
C LEU A 97 -14.15 -4.70 2.70
N MET A 98 -12.95 -4.55 2.15
CA MET A 98 -12.79 -3.84 0.87
C MET A 98 -13.38 -4.71 -0.23
N MET A 99 -14.53 -4.31 -0.76
CA MET A 99 -15.22 -5.07 -1.80
C MET A 99 -14.63 -4.79 -3.19
N HIS A 100 -14.24 -3.56 -3.47
CA HIS A 100 -13.86 -3.15 -4.82
C HIS A 100 -12.79 -2.06 -4.84
N SER A 101 -11.95 -2.08 -5.88
CA SER A 101 -11.09 -0.96 -6.24
C SER A 101 -11.12 -0.67 -7.74
N GLN A 102 -11.08 0.60 -8.11
CA GLN A 102 -11.09 1.04 -9.51
C GLN A 102 -10.10 2.17 -9.78
N ARG A 103 -9.31 2.04 -10.86
CA ARG A 103 -8.45 3.10 -11.41
C ARG A 103 -8.58 3.14 -12.93
N GLY A 104 -9.23 4.19 -13.43
CA GLY A 104 -9.60 4.28 -14.85
C GLY A 104 -10.50 3.11 -15.23
N THR A 105 -10.12 2.36 -16.26
CA THR A 105 -10.83 1.14 -16.69
C THR A 105 -10.44 -0.11 -15.91
N ARG A 106 -9.35 -0.06 -15.14
CA ARG A 106 -8.87 -1.21 -14.34
C ARG A 106 -9.67 -1.31 -13.06
N GLN A 107 -10.13 -2.52 -12.75
CA GLN A 107 -10.91 -2.81 -11.56
C GLN A 107 -10.48 -4.12 -10.91
N ALA A 108 -10.71 -4.21 -9.61
CA ALA A 108 -10.56 -5.43 -8.81
C ALA A 108 -11.75 -5.58 -7.87
N LEU A 109 -12.41 -6.75 -7.91
CA LEU A 109 -13.46 -7.16 -6.97
C LEU A 109 -12.89 -8.23 -6.05
N TYR A 110 -13.00 -8.04 -4.74
CA TYR A 110 -12.51 -8.95 -3.72
C TYR A 110 -13.64 -9.82 -3.19
N ILE A 111 -13.38 -11.11 -3.07
CA ILE A 111 -14.30 -12.13 -2.56
C ILE A 111 -13.66 -12.75 -1.34
N TYR A 112 -14.39 -12.80 -0.23
CA TYR A 112 -13.93 -13.31 1.05
C TYR A 112 -14.68 -14.59 1.43
N GLU A 113 -14.09 -15.37 2.32
CA GLU A 113 -14.80 -16.47 2.98
C GLU A 113 -15.98 -15.92 3.82
N PRO A 114 -17.11 -16.66 3.93
CA PRO A 114 -18.26 -16.19 4.69
C PRO A 114 -17.93 -15.86 6.15
N GLY A 115 -18.27 -14.65 6.60
CA GLY A 115 -18.07 -14.22 7.98
C GLY A 115 -16.60 -14.05 8.40
N SER A 116 -15.69 -13.89 7.43
CA SER A 116 -14.25 -13.85 7.66
C SER A 116 -13.59 -12.70 6.88
N PHE A 117 -12.37 -12.35 7.30
CA PHE A 117 -11.48 -11.43 6.59
C PHE A 117 -10.53 -12.16 5.62
N VAL A 118 -10.64 -13.49 5.52
CA VAL A 118 -9.78 -14.30 4.66
C VAL A 118 -10.19 -14.12 3.20
N PRO A 119 -9.30 -13.62 2.32
CA PRO A 119 -9.61 -13.45 0.92
C PRO A 119 -9.65 -14.81 0.24
N LEU A 120 -10.76 -15.11 -0.43
CA LEU A 120 -10.95 -16.32 -1.23
C LEU A 120 -10.46 -16.10 -2.67
N ALA A 121 -10.84 -14.98 -3.28
CA ALA A 121 -10.46 -14.65 -4.64
C ALA A 121 -10.48 -13.14 -4.93
N THR A 122 -9.79 -12.73 -5.99
CA THR A 122 -9.99 -11.42 -6.62
C THR A 122 -10.28 -11.59 -8.11
N ILE A 123 -11.30 -10.91 -8.61
CA ILE A 123 -11.55 -10.76 -10.06
C ILE A 123 -10.94 -9.43 -10.48
N GLN A 124 -9.90 -9.46 -11.30
CA GLN A 124 -9.17 -8.26 -11.74
C GLN A 124 -9.18 -8.14 -13.24
N GLY A 125 -9.27 -6.92 -13.76
CA GLY A 125 -9.23 -6.72 -15.20
C GLY A 125 -9.52 -5.30 -15.64
N ALA A 126 -9.66 -5.10 -16.95
CA ALA A 126 -10.02 -3.82 -17.53
C ALA A 126 -11.03 -3.99 -18.67
N GLY A 127 -12.08 -3.15 -18.68
CA GLY A 127 -13.15 -3.29 -19.67
C GLY A 127 -13.86 -4.64 -19.52
N GLU A 128 -13.86 -5.45 -20.58
CA GLU A 128 -14.45 -6.79 -20.59
C GLU A 128 -13.43 -7.91 -20.25
N GLU A 129 -12.13 -7.60 -20.23
CA GLU A 129 -11.09 -8.60 -19.97
C GLU A 129 -10.84 -8.75 -18.47
N HIS A 130 -11.22 -9.90 -17.91
CA HIS A 130 -11.04 -10.22 -16.50
C HIS A 130 -10.33 -11.55 -16.26
N SER A 131 -9.54 -11.61 -15.20
CA SER A 131 -8.92 -12.81 -14.66
C SER A 131 -9.24 -12.94 -13.17
N THR A 132 -9.59 -14.14 -12.75
CA THR A 132 -9.81 -14.50 -11.35
C THR A 132 -8.53 -15.06 -10.75
N TYR A 133 -8.17 -14.58 -9.57
CA TYR A 133 -7.05 -15.05 -8.76
C TYR A 133 -7.60 -15.66 -7.49
N TRP A 134 -7.39 -16.95 -7.27
CA TRP A 134 -7.78 -17.67 -6.07
C TRP A 134 -6.63 -17.69 -5.07
N TYR A 135 -6.89 -17.44 -3.80
CA TYR A 135 -5.87 -17.44 -2.76
C TYR A 135 -6.00 -18.66 -1.86
N GLN A 136 -4.87 -19.21 -1.44
CA GLN A 136 -4.81 -20.13 -0.32
C GLN A 136 -4.06 -19.44 0.81
N CYS A 137 -4.76 -19.16 1.91
CA CYS A 137 -4.19 -18.47 3.06
C CYS A 137 -3.80 -19.43 4.19
N ASN A 138 -2.86 -19.01 5.03
CA ASN A 138 -2.56 -19.69 6.30
C ASN A 138 -3.57 -19.29 7.40
N GLN A 139 -3.36 -19.76 8.64
CA GLN A 139 -4.32 -19.51 9.74
C GLN A 139 -4.50 -18.05 10.17
N ILE A 140 -3.66 -17.11 9.71
CA ILE A 140 -3.82 -15.66 9.97
C ILE A 140 -4.29 -14.88 8.74
N GLY A 141 -4.74 -15.58 7.68
CA GLY A 141 -5.23 -14.94 6.46
C GLY A 141 -4.13 -14.44 5.52
N ALA A 142 -2.86 -14.71 5.81
CA ALA A 142 -1.75 -14.34 4.92
C ALA A 142 -1.72 -15.29 3.69
N PRO A 143 -1.70 -14.76 2.46
CA PRO A 143 -1.64 -15.58 1.25
C PRO A 143 -0.34 -16.42 1.18
N LEU A 144 -0.47 -17.73 0.94
CA LEU A 144 0.64 -18.65 0.71
C LEU A 144 0.88 -18.91 -0.79
N ASP A 145 -0.21 -19.03 -1.56
CA ASP A 145 -0.18 -19.27 -3.00
C ASP A 145 -1.37 -18.57 -3.67
N HIS A 146 -1.26 -18.34 -4.98
CA HIS A 146 -2.37 -17.87 -5.79
C HIS A 146 -2.46 -18.59 -7.14
N ARG A 147 -3.68 -18.91 -7.57
CA ARG A 147 -3.93 -19.51 -8.89
C ARG A 147 -4.75 -18.58 -9.76
N ARG A 148 -4.31 -18.36 -11.01
CA ARG A 148 -5.00 -17.52 -11.99
C ARG A 148 -5.86 -18.36 -12.95
N THR A 149 -7.12 -17.98 -13.10
CA THR A 149 -8.09 -18.53 -14.07
C THR A 149 -8.74 -17.40 -14.87
N GLY A 150 -8.79 -17.51 -16.20
CA GLY A 150 -9.32 -16.47 -17.10
C GLY A 150 -8.68 -16.56 -18.49
N PRO A 151 -9.09 -15.75 -19.48
CA PRO A 151 -8.56 -15.82 -20.82
C PRO A 151 -7.04 -15.65 -20.80
N ARG A 152 -6.32 -16.72 -21.10
CA ARG A 152 -4.94 -16.63 -21.54
C ARG A 152 -5.01 -16.50 -23.05
N GLY A 153 -4.43 -15.43 -23.60
CA GLY A 153 -3.81 -15.56 -24.91
C GLY A 153 -2.93 -16.81 -24.87
N LEU A 154 -3.15 -17.73 -25.82
CA LEU A 154 -2.45 -19.00 -25.98
C LEU A 154 -1.00 -18.96 -25.46
N GLY A 155 -0.68 -19.72 -24.42
CA GLY A 155 0.67 -19.72 -23.86
C GLY A 155 0.86 -20.51 -22.58
N ARG A 156 1.05 -21.83 -22.75
CA ARG A 156 1.80 -22.80 -21.93
C ARG A 156 1.61 -22.83 -20.41
N THR A 157 1.13 -23.99 -19.95
CA THR A 157 1.32 -24.55 -18.62
C THR A 157 2.80 -24.86 -18.39
N THR A 158 3.40 -24.31 -17.35
CA THR A 158 4.58 -24.92 -16.70
C THR A 158 4.14 -25.32 -15.30
N ALA A 159 4.03 -26.64 -15.07
CA ALA A 159 4.08 -27.21 -13.75
C ALA A 159 5.57 -27.33 -13.36
N TYR A 160 5.95 -26.90 -12.17
CA TYR A 160 7.24 -27.23 -11.60
C TYR A 160 7.13 -28.58 -10.89
N SER A 161 8.03 -29.51 -11.24
CA SER A 161 8.46 -30.61 -10.36
C SER A 161 9.54 -30.10 -9.41
#